data_AF-A0A218ZRP3-F1
#
_entry.id   AF-A0A218ZRP3-F1
#
_cell.length_a   1.000
_cell.length_b   1.000
_cell.length_c   1.000
_cell.angle_alpha   90.00
_cell.angle_beta   90.00
_cell.angle_gamma   90.00
#
_symmetry.space_group_name_H-M   'P 1'
#
loop_
_entity.id
_entity.type
_entity.pdbx_description
1 polymer ?
#
loop_
_entity_poly.entity_id
_entity_poly.type
_entity_poly.pdbx_seq_one_letter_code
_entity_poly.pdbx_strand_id
1 'polypeptide(L)'
;MRRKRGIWYWTGALITIAFVYQVISGLLLLIYYTPSDPYYATVTTIIDTVPFGALFLASHLYGAYAMIVLIYIHLFRNYFMGAYKKPRRLQWVTGVLLLAVTIGVGFFGYSMTGDVLSSDATDVGRGIALSTPLLGATLESLVFGNGTSLSLFTHMLSLHIIFTAIIGLLFGLHFFLAEANGMMPSNRKSKYTAPAVDKEDPSYKPWFPYNMAFMVQLALYTFGILIIIPSILMLLNGSTVPASATNPPIPPLFSPFPSFAPTSPFAGYVPAYPPWFLLFIYKAVDFQTFSGPLSPLIASTVFGVVPLLYFLLIPFMDGSKDLHPLARPLVTAFGILAVIYMVILSAWGALSPGIPIPPAEVYAVFIPPWIIVVGGMFFLNRLYKQNKFRVTSSKSIASFLLFMFLLIFMVIELAENFSAFMNHTSALNLVSTGLAAGATSFVAFGTMKSAQVAEKYQPVKEPKQHVISVNTAVIISAILGIFAVAVIVMISTLNPVGVISEGEFGLGLGGILVISGVIMRLYRAAFYHE
;
A
#
# COMPACT_ATOMS: atom_id res chain seq x y z
N MET A 1 19.60 -15.31 -2.21
CA MET A 1 18.27 -14.71 -2.54
C MET A 1 18.35 -13.24 -3.00
N ARG A 2 19.23 -12.42 -2.41
CA ARG A 2 19.32 -10.95 -2.59
C ARG A 2 19.61 -10.47 -4.03
N ARG A 3 20.72 -10.89 -4.65
CA ARG A 3 21.08 -10.51 -6.03
C ARG A 3 20.18 -11.11 -7.10
N LYS A 4 19.77 -12.37 -6.93
CA LYS A 4 19.02 -13.12 -7.96
C LYS A 4 17.52 -12.79 -8.01
N ARG A 5 16.96 -12.12 -7.00
CA ARG A 5 15.49 -11.94 -6.87
C ARG A 5 15.02 -10.52 -6.54
N GLY A 6 15.92 -9.56 -6.30
CA GLY A 6 15.60 -8.13 -6.15
C GLY A 6 14.87 -7.73 -4.87
N ILE A 7 14.55 -6.43 -4.74
CA ILE A 7 13.81 -5.84 -3.59
C ILE A 7 12.42 -6.46 -3.39
N TRP A 8 11.85 -7.04 -4.45
CA TRP A 8 10.51 -7.64 -4.52
C TRP A 8 10.29 -8.81 -3.54
N TYR A 9 11.35 -9.46 -3.06
CA TYR A 9 11.23 -10.52 -2.05
C TYR A 9 11.24 -10.01 -0.60
N TRP A 10 11.51 -8.72 -0.40
CA TRP A 10 11.67 -8.12 0.93
C TRP A 10 10.49 -7.26 1.35
N THR A 11 9.35 -7.35 0.65
CA THR A 11 8.15 -6.55 0.97
C THR A 11 7.68 -6.74 2.41
N GLY A 12 7.79 -7.96 2.99
CA GLY A 12 7.48 -8.19 4.40
C GLY A 12 8.43 -7.46 5.37
N ALA A 13 9.73 -7.40 5.04
CA ALA A 13 10.71 -6.66 5.84
C ALA A 13 10.46 -5.14 5.75
N LEU A 14 10.15 -4.62 4.56
CA LEU A 14 9.82 -3.21 4.35
C LEU A 14 8.58 -2.79 5.16
N ILE A 15 7.53 -3.62 5.21
CA ILE A 15 6.34 -3.37 6.05
C ILE A 15 6.75 -3.30 7.52
N THR A 16 7.59 -4.22 7.98
CA THR A 16 8.01 -4.27 9.40
C THR A 16 8.85 -3.06 9.77
N ILE A 17 9.76 -2.66 8.89
CA ILE A 17 10.54 -1.44 9.06
C ILE A 17 9.59 -0.22 9.10
N ALA A 18 8.63 -0.11 8.17
CA ALA A 18 7.65 0.97 8.18
C ALA A 18 6.82 0.96 9.48
N PHE A 19 6.42 -0.19 9.99
CA PHE A 19 5.74 -0.30 11.28
C PHE A 19 6.61 0.16 12.46
N VAL A 20 7.89 -0.20 12.50
CA VAL A 20 8.81 0.32 13.54
C VAL A 20 8.88 1.84 13.46
N TYR A 21 8.92 2.41 12.25
CA TYR A 21 8.85 3.85 12.07
C TYR A 21 7.55 4.44 12.62
N GLN A 22 6.40 3.83 12.28
CA GLN A 22 5.08 4.25 12.77
C GLN A 22 4.98 4.23 14.29
N VAL A 23 5.50 3.19 14.94
CA VAL A 23 5.50 3.12 16.41
C VAL A 23 6.35 4.25 17.00
N ILE A 24 7.55 4.49 16.47
CA ILE A 24 8.44 5.55 16.96
C ILE A 24 7.79 6.93 16.78
N SER A 25 7.35 7.27 15.56
CA SER A 25 6.75 8.58 15.30
C SER A 25 5.40 8.75 16.00
N GLY A 26 4.60 7.70 16.11
CA GLY A 26 3.33 7.73 16.84
C GLY A 26 3.51 7.97 18.33
N LEU A 27 4.50 7.32 18.97
CA LEU A 27 4.82 7.57 20.38
C LEU A 27 5.34 9.00 20.62
N LEU A 28 6.08 9.58 19.66
CA LEU A 28 6.51 10.98 19.75
C LEU A 28 5.31 11.94 19.65
N LEU A 29 4.38 11.69 18.74
CA LEU A 29 3.16 12.50 18.58
C LEU A 29 2.22 12.37 19.78
N LEU A 30 2.14 11.17 20.37
CA LEU A 30 1.30 10.87 21.53
C LEU A 30 1.61 11.77 22.74
N ILE A 31 2.86 12.21 22.90
CA ILE A 31 3.28 13.08 24.01
C ILE A 31 2.55 14.43 23.97
N TYR A 32 2.19 14.91 22.77
CA TYR A 32 1.63 16.25 22.56
C TYR A 32 0.15 16.25 22.19
N TYR A 33 -0.42 15.10 21.83
CA TYR A 33 -1.82 15.01 21.42
C TYR A 33 -2.77 15.09 22.61
N THR A 34 -3.80 15.95 22.54
CA THR A 34 -4.84 16.07 23.56
C THR A 34 -6.23 15.82 22.96
N PRO A 35 -7.00 14.83 23.45
CA PRO A 35 -8.28 14.45 22.86
C PRO A 35 -9.42 15.43 23.18
N SER A 36 -9.23 16.37 24.10
CA SER A 36 -10.24 17.38 24.44
C SER A 36 -10.47 18.41 23.34
N ASP A 37 -9.44 18.70 22.56
CA ASP A 37 -9.49 19.60 21.40
C ASP A 37 -8.54 19.08 20.30
N PRO A 38 -8.97 18.07 19.52
CA PRO A 38 -8.09 17.32 18.61
C PRO A 38 -7.54 18.18 17.46
N TYR A 39 -8.34 19.12 16.94
CA TYR A 39 -7.91 19.99 15.85
C TYR A 39 -6.84 20.97 16.35
N TYR A 40 -7.07 21.61 17.50
CA TYR A 40 -6.08 22.48 18.12
C TYR A 40 -4.80 21.73 18.52
N ALA A 41 -4.94 20.52 19.07
CA ALA A 41 -3.81 19.65 19.39
C ALA A 41 -2.97 19.33 18.14
N THR A 42 -3.62 19.03 17.02
CA THR A 42 -2.92 18.66 15.78
C THR A 42 -2.30 19.88 15.09
N VAL A 43 -3.08 20.95 14.87
CA VAL A 43 -2.63 22.12 14.10
C VAL A 43 -1.80 23.06 14.96
N THR A 44 -2.39 23.62 16.01
CA THR A 44 -1.71 24.67 16.78
C THR A 44 -0.60 24.12 17.69
N THR A 45 -0.80 22.95 18.30
CA THR A 45 0.21 22.38 19.20
C THR A 45 1.30 21.63 18.42
N ILE A 46 0.94 20.55 17.73
CA ILE A 46 1.92 19.68 17.06
C ILE A 46 2.58 20.38 15.86
N ILE A 47 1.80 20.90 14.91
CA ILE A 47 2.36 21.47 13.68
C ILE A 47 3.04 22.82 13.95
N ASP A 48 2.37 23.75 14.64
CA ASP A 48 2.83 25.14 14.73
C ASP A 48 3.79 25.43 15.90
N THR A 49 3.84 24.57 16.93
CA THR A 49 4.58 24.88 18.18
C THR A 49 5.67 23.86 18.52
N VAL A 50 5.46 22.56 18.30
CA VAL A 50 6.43 21.53 18.68
C VAL A 50 7.61 21.49 17.68
N PRO A 51 8.87 21.56 18.15
CA PRO A 51 10.04 21.32 17.32
C PRO A 51 9.94 20.04 16.47
N PHE A 52 10.03 20.20 15.15
CA PHE A 52 9.91 19.14 14.14
C PHE A 52 8.56 18.41 14.14
N GLY A 53 7.53 18.99 14.78
CA GLY A 53 6.23 18.36 14.93
C GLY A 53 5.49 18.20 13.61
N ALA A 54 5.59 19.17 12.69
CA ALA A 54 5.03 19.07 11.35
C ALA A 54 5.70 17.94 10.55
N LEU A 55 7.03 17.82 10.67
CA LEU A 55 7.79 16.72 10.04
C LEU A 55 7.38 15.35 10.59
N PHE A 56 7.28 15.19 11.91
CA PHE A 56 6.89 13.91 12.52
C PHE A 56 5.45 13.54 12.17
N LEU A 57 4.53 14.50 12.16
CA LEU A 57 3.14 14.25 11.77
C LEU A 57 3.04 13.81 10.30
N ALA A 58 3.66 14.58 9.38
CA ALA A 58 3.63 14.26 7.96
C ALA A 58 4.30 12.91 7.66
N SER A 59 5.45 12.64 8.27
CA SER A 59 6.13 11.35 8.08
C SER A 59 5.40 10.18 8.74
N HIS A 60 4.67 10.40 9.84
CA HIS A 60 3.77 9.39 10.39
C HIS A 60 2.63 9.07 9.40
N LEU A 61 1.95 10.08 8.85
CA LEU A 61 0.91 9.90 7.83
C LEU A 61 1.43 9.13 6.59
N TYR A 62 2.56 9.57 6.04
CA TYR A 62 3.14 8.97 4.84
C TYR A 62 3.74 7.58 5.11
N GLY A 63 4.22 7.32 6.32
CA GLY A 63 4.60 5.98 6.74
C GLY A 63 3.39 5.03 6.83
N ALA A 64 2.23 5.52 7.26
CA ALA A 64 0.98 4.74 7.23
C ALA A 64 0.59 4.40 5.80
N TYR A 65 0.62 5.39 4.89
CA TYR A 65 0.36 5.17 3.46
C TYR A 65 1.32 4.16 2.84
N ALA A 66 2.62 4.30 3.11
CA ALA A 66 3.62 3.34 2.63
C ALA A 66 3.36 1.93 3.18
N MET A 67 3.02 1.80 4.46
CA MET A 67 2.70 0.51 5.08
C MET A 67 1.48 -0.15 4.41
N ILE A 68 0.43 0.63 4.12
CA ILE A 68 -0.79 0.16 3.44
C ILE A 68 -0.49 -0.27 1.98
N VAL A 69 0.26 0.53 1.23
CA VAL A 69 0.68 0.15 -0.14
C VAL A 69 1.51 -1.14 -0.11
N LEU A 70 2.48 -1.22 0.80
CA LEU A 70 3.38 -2.37 0.91
C LEU A 70 2.63 -3.64 1.32
N ILE A 71 1.65 -3.58 2.21
CA ILE A 71 0.86 -4.75 2.62
C ILE A 71 -0.01 -5.27 1.47
N TYR A 72 -0.62 -4.40 0.66
CA TYR A 72 -1.33 -4.84 -0.55
C TYR A 72 -0.37 -5.51 -1.56
N ILE A 73 0.78 -4.89 -1.83
CA ILE A 73 1.81 -5.48 -2.70
C ILE A 73 2.25 -6.84 -2.16
N HIS A 74 2.49 -6.96 -0.86
CA HIS A 74 2.88 -8.20 -0.21
C HIS A 74 1.79 -9.27 -0.30
N LEU A 75 0.54 -8.92 -0.04
CA LEU A 75 -0.62 -9.80 -0.14
C LEU A 75 -0.74 -10.37 -1.55
N PHE A 76 -0.88 -9.50 -2.56
CA PHE A 76 -1.14 -9.92 -3.94
C PHE A 76 0.03 -10.69 -4.54
N ARG A 77 1.28 -10.30 -4.25
CA ARG A 77 2.47 -11.08 -4.64
C ARG A 77 2.35 -12.52 -4.12
N ASN A 78 2.08 -12.70 -2.83
CA ASN A 78 2.00 -14.02 -2.22
C ASN A 78 0.76 -14.81 -2.68
N TYR A 79 -0.35 -14.11 -2.94
CA TYR A 79 -1.57 -14.65 -3.52
C TYR A 79 -1.32 -15.31 -4.88
N PHE A 80 -0.77 -14.56 -5.84
CA PHE A 80 -0.52 -15.07 -7.19
C PHE A 80 0.54 -16.19 -7.18
N MET A 81 1.50 -16.13 -6.27
CA MET A 81 2.50 -17.20 -6.09
C MET A 81 1.94 -18.47 -5.42
N GLY A 82 0.69 -18.44 -4.93
CA GLY A 82 0.09 -19.57 -4.20
C GLY A 82 0.76 -19.84 -2.86
N ALA A 83 1.41 -18.84 -2.26
CA ALA A 83 2.16 -18.98 -1.02
C ALA A 83 1.25 -19.32 0.18
N TYR A 84 -0.06 -19.10 0.07
CA TYR A 84 -1.06 -19.47 1.07
C TYR A 84 -1.33 -20.97 1.20
N LYS A 85 -0.85 -21.78 0.25
CA LYS A 85 -1.00 -23.24 0.30
C LYS A 85 -0.11 -23.84 1.39
N LYS A 86 -0.31 -25.14 1.65
CA LYS A 86 0.52 -25.91 2.60
C LYS A 86 2.01 -25.69 2.30
N PRO A 87 2.88 -25.49 3.32
CA PRO A 87 2.58 -25.53 4.76
C PRO A 87 2.10 -24.19 5.38
N ARG A 88 2.03 -23.09 4.62
CA ARG A 88 1.87 -21.71 5.14
C ARG A 88 0.43 -21.24 5.29
N ARG A 89 -0.53 -22.15 5.51
CA ARG A 89 -1.96 -21.79 5.63
C ARG A 89 -2.22 -20.83 6.79
N LEU A 90 -1.67 -21.14 7.97
CA LEU A 90 -1.82 -20.29 9.16
C LEU A 90 -1.07 -18.96 9.01
N GLN A 91 0.11 -18.98 8.38
CA GLN A 91 0.86 -17.75 8.11
C GLN A 91 0.07 -16.81 7.17
N TRP A 92 -0.65 -17.36 6.20
CA TRP A 92 -1.54 -16.57 5.36
C TRP A 92 -2.70 -15.96 6.15
N VAL A 93 -3.36 -16.74 7.01
CA VAL A 93 -4.43 -16.25 7.88
C VAL A 93 -3.95 -15.08 8.74
N THR A 94 -2.78 -15.20 9.38
CA THR A 94 -2.23 -14.09 10.17
C THR A 94 -1.88 -12.87 9.30
N GLY A 95 -1.44 -13.07 8.06
CA GLY A 95 -1.23 -11.98 7.09
C GLY A 95 -2.52 -11.24 6.70
N VAL A 96 -3.64 -11.95 6.52
CA VAL A 96 -4.95 -11.34 6.24
C VAL A 96 -5.49 -10.59 7.46
N LEU A 97 -5.29 -11.13 8.68
CA LEU A 97 -5.63 -10.42 9.91
C LEU A 97 -4.79 -9.15 10.08
N LEU A 98 -3.48 -9.21 9.80
CA LEU A 98 -2.61 -8.03 9.79
C LEU A 98 -3.11 -6.96 8.82
N LEU A 99 -3.56 -7.34 7.62
CA LEU A 99 -4.18 -6.39 6.67
C LEU A 99 -5.40 -5.71 7.30
N ALA A 100 -6.36 -6.50 7.82
CA ALA A 100 -7.59 -5.95 8.38
C ALA A 100 -7.32 -4.99 9.54
N VAL A 101 -6.45 -5.37 10.48
CA VAL A 101 -6.10 -4.52 11.63
C VAL A 101 -5.32 -3.28 11.18
N THR A 102 -4.42 -3.38 10.19
CA THR A 102 -3.68 -2.22 9.65
C THR A 102 -4.62 -1.18 9.03
N ILE A 103 -5.62 -1.62 8.26
CA ILE A 103 -6.63 -0.70 7.69
C ILE A 103 -7.45 -0.05 8.82
N GLY A 104 -7.81 -0.80 9.86
CA GLY A 104 -8.49 -0.27 11.05
C GLY A 104 -7.67 0.77 11.81
N VAL A 105 -6.38 0.50 12.07
CA VAL A 105 -5.45 1.45 12.70
C VAL A 105 -5.34 2.74 11.87
N GLY A 106 -5.25 2.60 10.54
CA GLY A 106 -5.23 3.74 9.63
C GLY A 106 -6.50 4.60 9.69
N PHE A 107 -7.67 3.97 9.79
CA PHE A 107 -8.95 4.68 9.99
C PHE A 107 -8.96 5.46 11.31
N PHE A 108 -8.64 4.81 12.44
CA PHE A 108 -8.66 5.47 13.75
C PHE A 108 -7.61 6.59 13.85
N GLY A 109 -6.40 6.36 13.33
CA GLY A 109 -5.34 7.37 13.33
C GLY A 109 -5.67 8.59 12.48
N TYR A 110 -6.27 8.38 11.30
CA TYR A 110 -6.76 9.48 10.47
C TYR A 110 -7.89 10.25 11.16
N SER A 111 -8.80 9.54 11.84
CA SER A 111 -9.93 10.16 12.55
C SER A 111 -9.47 11.04 13.72
N MET A 112 -8.25 10.89 14.23
CA MET A 112 -7.75 11.70 15.35
C MET A 112 -7.38 13.14 14.99
N THR A 113 -7.20 13.50 13.70
CA THR A 113 -6.78 14.85 13.28
C THR A 113 -7.80 15.93 13.61
N GLY A 114 -9.09 15.57 13.69
CA GLY A 114 -10.18 16.48 14.07
C GLY A 114 -10.52 17.53 13.01
N ASP A 115 -10.05 17.38 11.77
CA ASP A 115 -10.42 18.22 10.63
C ASP A 115 -11.75 17.78 10.00
N VAL A 116 -12.23 18.53 9.00
CA VAL A 116 -13.50 18.22 8.31
C VAL A 116 -13.49 16.81 7.70
N LEU A 117 -12.38 16.39 7.08
CA LEU A 117 -12.27 15.07 6.46
C LEU A 117 -12.27 13.93 7.49
N SER A 118 -11.60 14.11 8.64
CA SER A 118 -11.70 13.18 9.77
C SER A 118 -13.14 13.06 10.27
N SER A 119 -13.85 14.18 10.37
CA SER A 119 -15.24 14.21 10.86
C SER A 119 -16.17 13.46 9.90
N ASP A 120 -16.04 13.70 8.59
CA ASP A 120 -16.80 13.00 7.56
C ASP A 120 -16.54 11.49 7.58
N ALA A 121 -15.27 11.08 7.70
CA ALA A 121 -14.90 9.66 7.81
C ALA A 121 -15.47 9.02 9.09
N THR A 122 -15.45 9.75 10.21
CA THR A 122 -16.01 9.31 11.49
C THR A 122 -17.51 9.10 11.39
N ASP A 123 -18.24 10.02 10.75
CA ASP A 123 -19.69 9.93 10.57
C ASP A 123 -20.09 8.74 9.70
N VAL A 124 -19.33 8.44 8.64
CA VAL A 124 -19.52 7.21 7.85
C VAL A 124 -19.32 5.97 8.74
N GLY A 125 -18.28 5.94 9.57
CA GLY A 125 -18.03 4.86 10.52
C GLY A 125 -19.16 4.66 11.53
N ARG A 126 -19.68 5.76 12.09
CA ARG A 126 -20.85 5.75 13.00
C ARG A 126 -22.10 5.25 12.29
N GLY A 127 -22.34 5.69 11.06
CA GLY A 127 -23.43 5.23 10.21
C GLY A 127 -23.39 3.72 9.99
N ILE A 128 -22.22 3.16 9.69
CA ILE A 128 -22.02 1.70 9.55
C ILE A 128 -22.31 0.98 10.87
N ALA A 129 -21.80 1.48 12.00
CA ALA A 129 -22.03 0.90 13.31
C ALA A 129 -23.54 0.88 13.64
N LEU A 130 -24.22 2.02 13.56
CA LEU A 130 -25.65 2.16 13.82
C LEU A 130 -26.54 1.30 12.90
N SER A 131 -26.10 1.11 11.66
CA SER A 131 -26.82 0.27 10.69
C SER A 131 -26.76 -1.23 11.01
N THR A 132 -25.91 -1.65 11.96
CA THR A 132 -25.76 -3.06 12.33
C THR A 132 -27.01 -3.56 13.06
N PRO A 133 -27.74 -4.56 12.53
CA PRO A 133 -28.95 -5.07 13.17
C PRO A 133 -28.69 -5.55 14.60
N LEU A 134 -29.61 -5.23 15.52
CA LEU A 134 -29.60 -5.60 16.95
C LEU A 134 -28.48 -5.00 17.79
N LEU A 135 -27.30 -4.76 17.24
CA LEU A 135 -26.10 -4.33 17.97
C LEU A 135 -25.71 -2.88 17.71
N GLY A 136 -26.42 -2.15 16.83
CA GLY A 136 -25.96 -0.87 16.32
C GLY A 136 -25.64 0.20 17.38
N ALA A 137 -26.54 0.42 18.34
CA ALA A 137 -26.29 1.37 19.43
C ALA A 137 -25.14 0.94 20.37
N THR A 138 -25.00 -0.36 20.60
CA THR A 138 -23.89 -0.91 21.42
C THR A 138 -22.56 -0.77 20.70
N LEU A 139 -22.51 -1.04 19.39
CA LEU A 139 -21.29 -0.88 18.59
C LEU A 139 -20.89 0.57 18.43
N GLU A 140 -21.85 1.46 18.19
CA GLU A 140 -21.58 2.89 18.07
C GLU A 140 -21.02 3.45 19.38
N SER A 141 -21.66 3.18 20.52
CA SER A 141 -21.19 3.67 21.81
C SER A 141 -19.85 3.06 22.26
N LEU A 142 -19.60 1.80 21.92
CA LEU A 142 -18.32 1.14 22.21
C LEU A 142 -17.18 1.75 21.39
N VAL A 143 -17.40 2.01 20.11
CA VAL A 143 -16.35 2.47 19.19
C VAL A 143 -16.17 3.98 19.24
N PHE A 144 -17.26 4.75 19.30
CA PHE A 144 -17.28 6.22 19.15
C PHE A 144 -17.66 6.96 20.45
N GLY A 145 -17.93 6.24 21.53
CA GLY A 145 -18.19 6.84 22.84
C GLY A 145 -19.62 7.34 23.03
N ASN A 146 -19.82 8.26 23.97
CA ASN A 146 -21.16 8.70 24.38
C ASN A 146 -21.70 9.92 23.61
N GLY A 147 -21.09 10.26 22.46
CA GLY A 147 -21.47 11.42 21.65
C GLY A 147 -20.82 12.75 22.06
N THR A 148 -20.07 12.82 23.17
CA THR A 148 -19.23 13.98 23.48
C THR A 148 -17.91 13.92 22.71
N SER A 149 -17.37 15.09 22.30
CA SER A 149 -16.08 15.17 21.59
C SER A 149 -14.96 14.48 22.37
N LEU A 150 -14.81 14.79 23.66
CA LEU A 150 -13.79 14.16 24.50
C LEU A 150 -13.91 12.63 24.53
N SER A 151 -15.12 12.09 24.68
CA SER A 151 -15.33 10.63 24.68
C SER A 151 -14.97 10.02 23.32
N LEU A 152 -15.38 10.65 22.22
CA LEU A 152 -15.11 10.20 20.85
C LEU A 152 -13.60 10.09 20.60
N PHE A 153 -12.85 11.17 20.78
CA PHE A 153 -11.42 11.18 20.47
C PHE A 153 -10.60 10.34 21.47
N THR A 154 -11.07 10.19 22.71
CA THR A 154 -10.47 9.24 23.66
C THR A 154 -10.63 7.79 23.18
N HIS A 155 -11.80 7.41 22.65
CA HIS A 155 -12.00 6.08 22.09
C HIS A 155 -11.17 5.87 20.81
N MET A 156 -11.13 6.85 19.90
CA MET A 156 -10.31 6.78 18.68
C MET A 156 -8.84 6.57 19.02
N LEU A 157 -8.29 7.37 19.94
CA LEU A 157 -6.91 7.24 20.42
C LEU A 157 -6.66 5.87 21.05
N SER A 158 -7.57 5.42 21.91
CA SER A 158 -7.45 4.12 22.60
C SER A 158 -7.45 2.96 21.61
N LEU A 159 -8.39 2.95 20.66
CA LEU A 159 -8.49 1.91 19.63
C LEU A 159 -7.28 1.93 18.69
N HIS A 160 -6.78 3.11 18.31
CA HIS A 160 -5.56 3.23 17.51
C HIS A 160 -4.35 2.58 18.20
N ILE A 161 -4.14 2.85 19.49
CA ILE A 161 -3.03 2.26 20.28
C ILE A 161 -3.24 0.75 20.49
N ILE A 162 -4.44 0.32 20.90
CA ILE A 162 -4.75 -1.09 21.13
C ILE A 162 -4.53 -1.91 19.86
N PHE A 163 -5.02 -1.44 18.72
CA PHE A 163 -4.88 -2.17 17.46
C PHE A 163 -3.43 -2.15 16.96
N THR A 164 -2.67 -1.08 17.22
CA THR A 164 -1.22 -1.04 16.96
C THR A 164 -0.47 -2.09 17.78
N ALA A 165 -0.83 -2.28 19.05
CA ALA A 165 -0.28 -3.34 19.88
C ALA A 165 -0.64 -4.74 19.35
N ILE A 166 -1.88 -4.94 18.87
CA ILE A 166 -2.31 -6.18 18.21
C ILE A 166 -1.49 -6.45 16.94
N ILE A 167 -1.18 -5.44 16.12
CA ILE A 167 -0.28 -5.60 14.97
C ILE A 167 1.10 -6.11 15.43
N GLY A 168 1.66 -5.55 16.50
CA GLY A 168 2.93 -6.00 17.06
C GLY A 168 2.92 -7.48 17.46
N LEU A 169 1.86 -7.92 18.16
CA LEU A 169 1.67 -9.33 18.54
C LEU A 169 1.50 -10.24 17.31
N LEU A 170 0.69 -9.82 16.34
CA LEU A 170 0.45 -10.56 15.10
C LEU A 170 1.72 -10.65 14.25
N PHE A 171 2.59 -9.64 14.23
CA PHE A 171 3.89 -9.74 13.58
C PHE A 171 4.78 -10.78 14.25
N GLY A 172 4.83 -10.81 15.58
CA GLY A 172 5.57 -11.86 16.31
C GLY A 172 5.13 -13.26 15.86
N LEU A 173 3.83 -13.51 15.82
CA LEU A 173 3.27 -14.78 15.33
C LEU A 173 3.54 -15.02 13.83
N HIS A 174 3.37 -14.01 12.98
CA HIS A 174 3.57 -14.12 11.55
C HIS A 174 5.02 -14.45 11.19
N PHE A 175 5.99 -13.83 11.88
CA PHE A 175 7.41 -14.12 11.72
C PHE A 175 7.79 -15.49 12.27
N PHE A 176 7.27 -15.86 13.44
CA PHE A 176 7.47 -17.20 13.98
C PHE A 176 7.00 -18.28 12.98
N LEU A 177 5.83 -18.09 12.38
CA LEU A 177 5.33 -19.01 11.35
C LEU A 177 6.15 -18.96 10.06
N ALA A 178 6.69 -17.80 9.68
CA ALA A 178 7.58 -17.67 8.52
C ALA A 178 8.88 -18.46 8.71
N GLU A 179 9.45 -18.41 9.91
CA GLU A 179 10.65 -19.16 10.28
C GLU A 179 10.34 -20.66 10.34
N ALA A 180 9.29 -21.05 11.06
CA ALA A 180 8.90 -22.45 11.23
C ALA A 180 8.54 -23.15 9.90
N ASN A 181 7.94 -22.43 8.95
CA ASN A 181 7.54 -22.99 7.64
C ASN A 181 8.58 -22.76 6.52
N GLY A 182 9.62 -21.98 6.80
CA GLY A 182 10.59 -21.50 5.83
C GLY A 182 10.01 -20.54 4.77
N MET A 183 10.91 -19.79 4.12
CA MET A 183 10.54 -18.85 3.06
C MET A 183 9.98 -19.56 1.82
N MET A 184 9.06 -18.92 1.10
CA MET A 184 8.51 -19.47 -0.13
C MET A 184 9.61 -19.61 -1.21
N PRO A 185 9.94 -20.82 -1.70
CA PRO A 185 10.90 -20.99 -2.76
C PRO A 185 10.37 -20.41 -4.09
N SER A 186 11.27 -20.06 -5.01
CA SER A 186 10.84 -19.65 -6.36
C SER A 186 10.09 -20.78 -7.05
N ASN A 187 9.11 -20.44 -7.88
CA ASN A 187 8.29 -21.42 -8.61
C ASN A 187 9.08 -22.50 -9.36
N ARG A 188 10.25 -22.15 -9.92
CA ARG A 188 11.14 -23.13 -10.56
C ARG A 188 11.69 -24.17 -9.58
N LYS A 189 12.09 -23.74 -8.38
CA LYS A 189 12.60 -24.63 -7.31
C LYS A 189 11.49 -25.55 -6.78
N SER A 190 10.27 -25.04 -6.63
CA SER A 190 9.12 -25.83 -6.19
C SER A 190 8.47 -26.66 -7.30
N LYS A 191 8.95 -26.57 -8.55
CA LYS A 191 8.31 -27.17 -9.74
C LYS A 191 6.82 -26.83 -9.81
N TYR A 192 6.46 -25.60 -9.42
CA TYR A 192 5.08 -25.10 -9.37
C TYR A 192 4.09 -26.00 -8.61
N THR A 193 4.54 -26.76 -7.61
CA THR A 193 3.69 -27.69 -6.87
C THR A 193 3.78 -27.46 -5.35
N ALA A 194 2.65 -27.57 -4.66
CA ALA A 194 2.54 -27.56 -3.20
C ALA A 194 2.53 -29.01 -2.63
N PRO A 195 3.09 -29.24 -1.42
CA PRO A 195 3.71 -28.26 -0.54
C PRO A 195 5.08 -27.77 -1.03
N ALA A 196 5.28 -26.47 -1.00
CA ALA A 196 6.53 -25.84 -1.42
C ALA A 196 7.34 -25.42 -0.20
N VAL A 197 8.38 -26.20 0.10
CA VAL A 197 9.31 -25.98 1.21
C VAL A 197 10.68 -25.65 0.61
N ASP A 198 11.27 -24.52 1.01
CA ASP A 198 12.66 -24.24 0.65
C ASP A 198 13.54 -25.13 1.52
N LYS A 199 14.46 -25.86 0.89
CA LYS A 199 15.44 -26.68 1.61
C LYS A 199 16.63 -25.80 1.96
N GLU A 200 17.20 -26.02 3.14
CA GLU A 200 18.47 -25.39 3.47
C GLU A 200 19.52 -25.75 2.43
N ASP A 201 20.29 -24.74 2.04
CA ASP A 201 21.34 -24.82 1.06
C ASP A 201 22.62 -24.33 1.76
N PRO A 202 23.70 -25.12 1.79
CA PRO A 202 24.96 -24.71 2.43
C PRO A 202 25.55 -23.40 1.87
N SER A 203 25.12 -22.97 0.68
CA SER A 203 25.50 -21.67 0.11
C SER A 203 24.73 -20.47 0.71
N TYR A 204 23.73 -20.71 1.54
CA TYR A 204 23.00 -19.65 2.24
C TYR A 204 23.88 -19.04 3.33
N LYS A 205 23.96 -17.71 3.33
CA LYS A 205 24.68 -16.98 4.35
C LYS A 205 23.88 -16.95 5.66
N PRO A 206 24.55 -17.03 6.82
CA PRO A 206 23.89 -16.98 8.11
C PRO A 206 23.18 -15.63 8.31
N TRP A 207 22.16 -15.63 9.17
CA TRP A 207 21.36 -14.43 9.40
C TRP A 207 22.19 -13.31 10.04
N PHE A 208 22.98 -13.64 11.06
CA PHE A 208 23.96 -12.72 11.64
C PHE A 208 25.37 -13.04 11.11
N PRO A 209 26.19 -12.04 10.73
CA PRO A 209 25.87 -10.61 10.63
C PRO A 209 25.31 -10.21 9.24
N TYR A 210 25.36 -11.10 8.24
CA TYR A 210 25.10 -10.77 6.84
C TYR A 210 23.67 -10.27 6.58
N ASN A 211 22.67 -10.97 7.12
CA ASN A 211 21.28 -10.55 6.93
C ASN A 211 20.94 -9.32 7.75
N MET A 212 21.44 -9.23 8.98
CA MET A 212 21.27 -8.07 9.84
C MET A 212 21.78 -6.78 9.18
N ALA A 213 23.01 -6.78 8.65
CA ALA A 213 23.57 -5.59 7.98
C ALA A 213 22.71 -5.14 6.78
N PHE A 214 22.13 -6.09 6.05
CA PHE A 214 21.20 -5.77 4.96
C PHE A 214 19.87 -5.21 5.48
N MET A 215 19.37 -5.69 6.62
CA MET A 215 18.15 -5.13 7.24
C MET A 215 18.38 -3.71 7.72
N VAL A 216 19.53 -3.43 8.33
CA VAL A 216 19.94 -2.06 8.70
C VAL A 216 20.01 -1.17 7.47
N GLN A 217 20.63 -1.65 6.38
CA GLN A 217 20.65 -0.92 5.11
C GLN A 217 19.23 -0.61 4.59
N LEU A 218 18.34 -1.59 4.57
CA LEU A 218 16.95 -1.39 4.13
C LEU A 218 16.20 -0.44 5.07
N ALA A 219 16.44 -0.51 6.36
CA ALA A 219 15.84 0.38 7.35
C ALA A 219 16.23 1.84 7.11
N LEU A 220 17.52 2.09 6.91
CA LEU A 220 18.06 3.41 6.59
C LEU A 220 17.45 3.98 5.30
N TYR A 221 17.35 3.17 4.23
CA TYR A 221 16.69 3.61 3.00
C TYR A 221 15.19 3.88 3.19
N THR A 222 14.50 3.00 3.91
CA THR A 222 13.05 3.14 4.12
C THR A 222 12.76 4.37 4.95
N PHE A 223 13.44 4.56 6.09
CA PHE A 223 13.27 5.74 6.94
C PHE A 223 13.66 7.02 6.19
N GLY A 224 14.75 6.99 5.42
CA GLY A 224 15.14 8.11 4.56
C GLY A 224 14.03 8.50 3.59
N ILE A 225 13.43 7.54 2.88
CA ILE A 225 12.32 7.79 1.95
C ILE A 225 11.05 8.29 2.68
N LEU A 226 10.72 7.70 3.84
CA LEU A 226 9.57 8.08 4.65
C LEU A 226 9.67 9.51 5.20
N ILE A 227 10.88 10.06 5.29
CA ILE A 227 11.11 11.46 5.67
C ILE A 227 11.18 12.35 4.42
N ILE A 228 11.92 11.95 3.37
CA ILE A 228 12.12 12.75 2.15
C ILE A 228 10.81 13.05 1.44
N ILE A 229 9.96 12.04 1.20
CA ILE A 229 8.72 12.22 0.43
C ILE A 229 7.80 13.27 1.08
N PRO A 230 7.39 13.14 2.36
CA PRO A 230 6.57 14.15 3.00
C PRO A 230 7.28 15.49 3.08
N SER A 231 8.61 15.53 3.26
CA SER A 231 9.37 16.79 3.26
C SER A 231 9.28 17.53 1.92
N ILE A 232 9.38 16.83 0.80
CA ILE A 232 9.15 17.42 -0.53
C ILE A 232 7.72 17.97 -0.62
N LEU A 233 6.74 17.22 -0.14
CA LEU A 233 5.33 17.61 -0.20
C LEU A 233 5.04 18.80 0.73
N MET A 234 5.69 18.89 1.89
CA MET A 234 5.63 20.07 2.76
C MET A 234 6.15 21.32 2.05
N LEU A 235 7.30 21.20 1.36
CA LEU A 235 7.88 22.31 0.60
C LEU A 235 7.02 22.72 -0.60
N LEU A 236 6.41 21.76 -1.28
CA LEU A 236 5.47 22.02 -2.38
C LEU A 236 4.14 22.63 -1.87
N ASN A 237 3.69 22.26 -0.67
CA ASN A 237 2.48 22.84 -0.07
C ASN A 237 2.73 24.26 0.46
N GLY A 238 3.95 24.54 0.94
CA GLY A 238 4.43 25.85 1.37
C GLY A 238 3.81 26.40 2.67
N SER A 239 2.70 25.83 3.15
CA SER A 239 1.97 26.28 4.35
C SER A 239 1.21 25.14 5.04
N THR A 240 0.78 25.37 6.28
CA THR A 240 0.06 24.39 7.14
C THR A 240 -1.42 24.29 6.80
N VAL A 241 -1.99 25.36 6.25
CA VAL A 241 -3.40 25.45 5.84
C VAL A 241 -3.45 25.46 4.31
N PRO A 242 -4.40 24.74 3.67
CA PRO A 242 -4.54 24.80 2.22
C PRO A 242 -4.66 26.26 1.73
N ALA A 243 -3.75 26.70 0.85
CA ALA A 243 -3.73 28.07 0.32
C ALA A 243 -5.04 28.46 -0.41
N SER A 244 -5.79 27.46 -0.85
CA SER A 244 -7.14 27.59 -1.39
C SER A 244 -7.94 26.33 -1.06
N ALA A 245 -9.19 26.51 -0.63
CA ALA A 245 -10.12 25.40 -0.46
C ALA A 245 -10.55 24.77 -1.80
N THR A 246 -10.49 25.54 -2.89
CA THR A 246 -10.96 25.11 -4.23
C THR A 246 -9.84 24.64 -5.14
N ASN A 247 -8.62 25.16 -4.99
CA ASN A 247 -7.45 24.81 -5.80
C ASN A 247 -6.18 24.74 -4.93
N PRO A 248 -6.07 23.77 -4.00
CA PRO A 248 -4.88 23.62 -3.18
C PRO A 248 -3.68 23.14 -4.04
N PRO A 249 -2.42 23.52 -3.70
CA PRO A 249 -1.23 23.04 -4.41
C PRO A 249 -1.12 21.52 -4.43
N ILE A 250 -1.58 20.88 -3.36
CA ILE A 250 -1.68 19.43 -3.23
C ILE A 250 -3.14 19.08 -2.95
N PRO A 251 -3.76 18.15 -3.70
CA PRO A 251 -5.12 17.70 -3.42
C PRO A 251 -5.29 17.21 -1.98
N PRO A 252 -6.42 17.45 -1.30
CA PRO A 252 -6.56 17.11 0.12
C PRO A 252 -6.31 15.63 0.43
N LEU A 253 -6.60 14.74 -0.53
CA LEU A 253 -6.35 13.30 -0.41
C LEU A 253 -4.86 12.94 -0.17
N PHE A 254 -3.96 13.78 -0.68
CA PHE A 254 -2.52 13.61 -0.59
C PHE A 254 -1.86 14.78 0.17
N SER A 255 -2.62 15.60 0.88
CA SER A 255 -2.04 16.67 1.69
C SER A 255 -1.18 16.07 2.83
N PRO A 256 0.01 16.62 3.12
CA PRO A 256 0.78 16.25 4.31
C PRO A 256 0.20 16.80 5.61
N PHE A 257 -0.78 17.70 5.52
CA PHE A 257 -1.41 18.36 6.67
C PHE A 257 -2.93 18.17 6.69
N PRO A 258 -3.54 18.28 7.89
CA PRO A 258 -5.00 18.29 8.03
C PRO A 258 -5.66 19.38 7.18
N SER A 259 -6.92 19.15 6.84
CA SER A 259 -7.80 20.12 6.19
C SER A 259 -8.30 21.19 7.19
N PHE A 260 -9.27 21.98 6.78
CA PHE A 260 -9.90 23.00 7.63
C PHE A 260 -10.63 22.37 8.82
N ALA A 261 -10.73 23.13 9.92
CA ALA A 261 -11.58 22.77 11.05
C ALA A 261 -13.02 22.54 10.60
N PRO A 262 -13.77 21.60 11.20
CA PRO A 262 -15.18 21.35 10.85
C PRO A 262 -16.08 22.58 11.02
N THR A 263 -15.72 23.50 11.93
CA THR A 263 -16.43 24.75 12.21
C THR A 263 -16.04 25.90 11.28
N SER A 264 -15.05 25.69 10.40
CA SER A 264 -14.57 26.72 9.47
C SER A 264 -15.59 26.97 8.35
N PRO A 265 -15.78 28.21 7.87
CA PRO A 265 -16.55 28.50 6.66
C PRO A 265 -16.01 27.77 5.41
N PHE A 266 -14.74 27.35 5.43
CA PHE A 266 -14.12 26.64 4.32
C PHE A 266 -14.43 25.14 4.28
N ALA A 267 -14.97 24.57 5.36
CA ALA A 267 -15.26 23.14 5.46
C ALA A 267 -16.20 22.65 4.34
N GLY A 268 -17.21 23.44 3.99
CA GLY A 268 -18.19 23.09 2.93
C GLY A 268 -17.63 23.07 1.50
N TYR A 269 -16.41 23.56 1.27
CA TYR A 269 -15.76 23.48 -0.04
C TYR A 269 -14.88 22.23 -0.18
N VAL A 270 -14.65 21.50 0.91
CA VAL A 270 -13.86 20.28 0.88
C VAL A 270 -14.77 19.12 0.49
N PRO A 271 -14.47 18.36 -0.57
CA PRO A 271 -15.28 17.20 -0.94
C PRO A 271 -15.23 16.14 0.17
N ALA A 272 -16.40 15.65 0.60
CA ALA A 272 -16.52 14.67 1.67
C ALA A 272 -16.15 13.25 1.17
N TYR A 273 -14.91 12.83 1.43
CA TYR A 273 -14.43 11.48 1.16
C TYR A 273 -13.47 11.00 2.25
N PRO A 274 -13.35 9.67 2.48
CA PRO A 274 -12.36 9.12 3.41
C PRO A 274 -10.95 9.08 2.78
N PRO A 275 -9.93 8.67 3.57
CA PRO A 275 -8.59 8.42 3.05
C PRO A 275 -8.56 7.50 1.83
N TRP A 276 -7.55 7.68 0.97
CA TRP A 276 -7.45 7.00 -0.33
C TRP A 276 -7.60 5.48 -0.25
N PHE A 277 -7.11 4.87 0.83
CA PHE A 277 -7.14 3.43 1.05
C PHE A 277 -8.52 2.88 1.45
N LEU A 278 -9.53 3.74 1.61
CA LEU A 278 -10.93 3.39 1.83
C LEU A 278 -11.86 3.83 0.68
N LEU A 279 -11.35 4.57 -0.31
CA LEU A 279 -12.17 5.11 -1.39
C LEU A 279 -12.92 4.03 -2.18
N PHE A 280 -12.32 2.85 -2.35
CA PHE A 280 -12.99 1.74 -3.04
C PHE A 280 -14.24 1.21 -2.29
N ILE A 281 -14.26 1.30 -0.96
CA ILE A 281 -15.42 0.95 -0.14
C ILE A 281 -16.42 2.09 -0.16
N TYR A 282 -15.92 3.32 0.02
CA TYR A 282 -16.73 4.53 -0.02
C TYR A 282 -17.53 4.65 -1.31
N LYS A 283 -16.90 4.45 -2.47
CA LYS A 283 -17.62 4.57 -3.75
C LYS A 283 -18.76 3.58 -3.88
N ALA A 284 -18.68 2.42 -3.23
CA ALA A 284 -19.77 1.47 -3.25
C ALA A 284 -21.01 1.97 -2.50
N VAL A 285 -20.89 2.90 -1.55
CA VAL A 285 -22.03 3.51 -0.84
C VAL A 285 -22.88 4.38 -1.78
N ASP A 286 -22.27 4.96 -2.81
CA ASP A 286 -22.96 5.77 -3.81
C ASP A 286 -23.85 4.95 -4.75
N PHE A 287 -23.72 3.62 -4.78
CA PHE A 287 -24.46 2.76 -5.71
C PHE A 287 -25.92 2.66 -5.29
N GLN A 288 -26.84 3.11 -6.15
CA GLN A 288 -28.29 3.02 -5.89
C GLN A 288 -28.80 1.58 -5.75
N THR A 289 -28.02 0.59 -6.22
CA THR A 289 -28.23 -0.83 -5.94
C THR A 289 -28.29 -1.12 -4.43
N PHE A 290 -27.54 -0.36 -3.64
CA PHE A 290 -27.63 -0.31 -2.18
C PHE A 290 -28.39 0.97 -1.81
N SER A 291 -29.71 0.89 -1.73
CA SER A 291 -30.56 2.01 -1.31
C SER A 291 -31.14 1.80 0.10
N GLY A 292 -31.42 2.90 0.77
CA GLY A 292 -32.02 2.92 2.11
C GLY A 292 -31.02 2.92 3.26
N PRO A 293 -31.51 2.86 4.52
CA PRO A 293 -30.70 3.08 5.72
C PRO A 293 -29.54 2.09 5.91
N LEU A 294 -29.64 0.88 5.33
CA LEU A 294 -28.61 -0.15 5.44
C LEU A 294 -27.52 -0.04 4.37
N SER A 295 -27.61 0.92 3.44
CA SER A 295 -26.67 1.05 2.32
C SER A 295 -25.20 1.07 2.76
N PRO A 296 -24.78 1.91 3.75
CA PRO A 296 -23.39 1.93 4.20
C PRO A 296 -22.89 0.59 4.74
N LEU A 297 -23.74 -0.13 5.49
CA LEU A 297 -23.42 -1.46 6.00
C LEU A 297 -23.29 -2.49 4.88
N ILE A 298 -24.23 -2.51 3.93
CA ILE A 298 -24.22 -3.47 2.82
C ILE A 298 -23.00 -3.22 1.92
N ALA A 299 -22.74 -1.97 1.54
CA ALA A 299 -21.59 -1.59 0.73
C ALA A 299 -20.28 -1.99 1.43
N SER A 300 -20.12 -1.66 2.72
CA SER A 300 -18.94 -2.02 3.51
C SER A 300 -18.77 -3.53 3.67
N THR A 301 -19.88 -4.27 3.78
CA THR A 301 -19.85 -5.74 3.85
C THR A 301 -19.41 -6.35 2.52
N VAL A 302 -20.01 -5.91 1.40
CA VAL A 302 -19.73 -6.46 0.07
C VAL A 302 -18.33 -6.12 -0.42
N PHE A 303 -17.84 -4.90 -0.17
CA PHE A 303 -16.56 -4.43 -0.70
C PHE A 303 -15.41 -4.48 0.31
N GLY A 304 -15.68 -4.50 1.62
CA GLY A 304 -14.68 -4.67 2.66
C GLY A 304 -14.63 -6.09 3.21
N VAL A 305 -15.72 -6.56 3.81
CA VAL A 305 -15.75 -7.82 4.58
C VAL A 305 -15.69 -9.06 3.69
N VAL A 306 -16.47 -9.13 2.61
CA VAL A 306 -16.51 -10.30 1.72
C VAL A 306 -15.15 -10.58 1.06
N PRO A 307 -14.41 -9.60 0.52
CA PRO A 307 -13.06 -9.82 0.01
C PRO A 307 -12.09 -10.30 1.10
N LEU A 308 -12.17 -9.75 2.32
CA LEU A 308 -11.36 -10.22 3.45
C LEU A 308 -11.68 -11.67 3.81
N LEU A 309 -12.95 -12.05 3.86
CA LEU A 309 -13.38 -13.44 4.09
C LEU A 309 -12.90 -14.36 2.97
N TYR A 310 -12.99 -13.92 1.71
CA TYR A 310 -12.44 -14.66 0.58
C TYR A 310 -10.95 -14.94 0.76
N PHE A 311 -10.16 -13.91 1.09
CA PHE A 311 -8.74 -14.10 1.36
C PHE A 311 -8.51 -14.99 2.59
N LEU A 312 -9.30 -14.88 3.66
CA LEU A 312 -9.17 -15.75 4.83
C LEU A 312 -9.40 -17.23 4.47
N LEU A 313 -10.36 -17.49 3.58
CA LEU A 313 -10.83 -18.83 3.23
C LEU A 313 -10.09 -19.47 2.05
N ILE A 314 -9.39 -18.69 1.22
CA ILE A 314 -8.69 -19.21 0.03
C ILE A 314 -7.73 -20.39 0.30
N PRO A 315 -6.99 -20.48 1.44
CA PRO A 315 -6.12 -21.63 1.71
C PRO A 315 -6.86 -22.97 1.84
N PHE A 316 -8.16 -22.89 2.12
CA PHE A 316 -9.07 -24.03 2.33
C PHE A 316 -9.93 -24.28 1.09
N MET A 317 -10.27 -23.24 0.32
CA MET A 317 -11.03 -23.34 -0.92
C MET A 317 -10.19 -23.83 -2.11
N ASP A 318 -8.94 -23.37 -2.25
CA ASP A 318 -8.07 -23.76 -3.37
C ASP A 318 -7.35 -25.10 -3.07
N GLY A 319 -8.06 -26.20 -3.34
CA GLY A 319 -7.59 -27.58 -3.17
C GLY A 319 -6.52 -28.05 -4.18
N SER A 320 -6.21 -27.27 -5.22
CA SER A 320 -5.20 -27.66 -6.20
C SER A 320 -3.80 -27.76 -5.57
N LYS A 321 -2.94 -28.61 -6.12
CA LYS A 321 -1.51 -28.59 -5.74
C LYS A 321 -0.70 -27.62 -6.58
N ASP A 322 -1.24 -27.15 -7.71
CA ASP A 322 -0.54 -26.24 -8.60
C ASP A 322 -0.33 -24.85 -7.97
N LEU A 323 0.86 -24.30 -8.17
CA LEU A 323 1.23 -22.94 -7.78
C LEU A 323 1.19 -21.98 -8.96
N HIS A 324 1.22 -22.51 -10.19
CA HIS A 324 1.20 -21.67 -11.38
C HIS A 324 -0.14 -20.89 -11.47
N PRO A 325 -0.12 -19.55 -11.67
CA PRO A 325 -1.35 -18.76 -11.78
C PRO A 325 -2.28 -19.28 -12.89
N LEU A 326 -1.72 -19.52 -14.08
CA LEU A 326 -2.50 -20.06 -15.22
C LEU A 326 -3.11 -21.45 -14.96
N ALA A 327 -2.58 -22.25 -14.03
CA ALA A 327 -3.17 -23.55 -13.69
C ALA A 327 -4.42 -23.40 -12.79
N ARG A 328 -4.64 -22.21 -12.23
CA ARG A 328 -5.72 -21.88 -11.29
C ARG A 328 -6.50 -20.67 -11.82
N PRO A 329 -7.27 -20.84 -12.91
CA PRO A 329 -7.84 -19.73 -13.66
C PRO A 329 -8.78 -18.86 -12.83
N LEU A 330 -9.71 -19.46 -12.07
CA LEU A 330 -10.67 -18.71 -11.24
C LEU A 330 -10.00 -17.94 -10.10
N VAL A 331 -9.11 -18.60 -9.35
CA VAL A 331 -8.33 -17.97 -8.28
C VAL A 331 -7.54 -16.79 -8.81
N THR A 332 -6.83 -16.98 -9.93
CA THR A 332 -6.04 -15.90 -10.52
C THR A 332 -6.92 -14.77 -11.04
N ALA A 333 -8.06 -15.08 -11.67
CA ALA A 333 -9.03 -14.09 -12.13
C ALA A 333 -9.57 -13.24 -10.97
N PHE A 334 -9.96 -13.85 -9.84
CA PHE A 334 -10.45 -13.10 -8.67
C PHE A 334 -9.37 -12.19 -8.06
N GLY A 335 -8.12 -12.63 -8.04
CA GLY A 335 -7.01 -11.78 -7.61
C GLY A 335 -6.82 -10.57 -8.53
N ILE A 336 -6.90 -10.77 -9.85
CA ILE A 336 -6.79 -9.69 -10.84
C ILE A 336 -7.96 -8.71 -10.69
N LEU A 337 -9.19 -9.22 -10.59
CA LEU A 337 -10.40 -8.42 -10.41
C LEU A 337 -10.38 -7.63 -9.11
N ALA A 338 -9.89 -8.21 -8.01
CA ALA A 338 -9.75 -7.51 -6.74
C ALA A 338 -8.86 -6.27 -6.89
N VAL A 339 -7.72 -6.37 -7.60
CA VAL A 339 -6.86 -5.20 -7.82
C VAL A 339 -7.51 -4.20 -8.79
N ILE A 340 -8.13 -4.67 -9.88
CA ILE A 340 -8.85 -3.82 -10.82
C ILE A 340 -9.90 -2.97 -10.09
N TYR A 341 -10.78 -3.61 -9.31
CA TYR A 341 -11.85 -2.90 -8.62
C TYR A 341 -11.33 -2.03 -7.48
N MET A 342 -10.29 -2.43 -6.76
CA MET A 342 -9.66 -1.58 -5.76
C MET A 342 -9.17 -0.26 -6.39
N VAL A 343 -8.59 -0.30 -7.60
CA VAL A 343 -8.12 0.91 -8.30
C VAL A 343 -9.26 1.70 -8.91
N ILE A 344 -10.14 1.07 -9.70
CA ILE A 344 -11.25 1.74 -10.40
C ILE A 344 -12.18 2.43 -9.41
N LEU A 345 -12.58 1.73 -8.34
CA LEU A 345 -13.51 2.28 -7.36
C LEU A 345 -12.85 3.38 -6.53
N SER A 346 -11.55 3.28 -6.24
CA SER A 346 -10.84 4.36 -5.55
C SER A 346 -10.77 5.63 -6.41
N ALA A 347 -10.43 5.49 -7.69
CA ALA A 347 -10.39 6.61 -8.63
C ALA A 347 -11.79 7.23 -8.82
N TRP A 348 -12.82 6.39 -8.99
CA TRP A 348 -14.20 6.85 -9.16
C TRP A 348 -14.73 7.55 -7.90
N GLY A 349 -14.37 7.05 -6.71
CA GLY A 349 -14.65 7.70 -5.42
C GLY A 349 -14.00 9.06 -5.28
N ALA A 350 -12.75 9.22 -5.72
CA ALA A 350 -12.05 10.51 -5.68
C ALA A 350 -12.64 11.54 -6.65
N LEU A 351 -13.07 11.11 -7.84
CA LEU A 351 -13.54 12.03 -8.90
C LEU A 351 -15.01 12.40 -8.82
N SER A 352 -15.83 11.57 -8.18
CA SER A 352 -17.28 11.78 -8.07
C SER A 352 -17.80 11.45 -6.66
N PRO A 353 -17.26 12.11 -5.61
CA PRO A 353 -17.66 11.82 -4.24
C PRO A 353 -19.13 12.18 -4.00
N GLY A 354 -19.89 11.26 -3.42
CA GLY A 354 -21.27 11.49 -2.98
C GLY A 354 -22.29 11.60 -4.12
N ILE A 355 -21.91 11.27 -5.35
CA ILE A 355 -22.83 11.29 -6.51
C ILE A 355 -23.51 9.92 -6.62
N PRO A 356 -24.85 9.83 -6.45
CA PRO A 356 -25.56 8.56 -6.57
C PRO A 356 -25.42 7.96 -7.97
N ILE A 357 -25.08 6.68 -8.06
CA ILE A 357 -24.81 5.97 -9.31
C ILE A 357 -25.96 4.99 -9.64
N PRO A 358 -26.63 5.13 -10.79
CA PRO A 358 -27.65 4.19 -11.25
C PRO A 358 -27.12 2.77 -11.46
N PRO A 359 -27.94 1.71 -11.25
CA PRO A 359 -27.48 0.32 -11.40
C PRO A 359 -26.90 0.00 -12.78
N ALA A 360 -27.42 0.61 -13.85
CA ALA A 360 -26.93 0.40 -15.22
C ALA A 360 -25.45 0.80 -15.37
N GLU A 361 -25.03 1.90 -14.76
CA GLU A 361 -23.63 2.37 -14.77
C GLU A 361 -22.74 1.45 -13.93
N VAL A 362 -23.23 1.00 -12.77
CA VAL A 362 -22.53 0.01 -11.95
C VAL A 362 -22.27 -1.26 -12.78
N TYR A 363 -23.27 -1.78 -13.48
CA TYR A 363 -23.11 -2.95 -14.33
C TYR A 363 -22.15 -2.70 -15.50
N ALA A 364 -22.18 -1.53 -16.12
CA ALA A 364 -21.27 -1.16 -17.20
C ALA A 364 -19.80 -1.13 -16.76
N VAL A 365 -19.54 -0.77 -15.49
CA VAL A 365 -18.17 -0.76 -14.93
C VAL A 365 -17.74 -2.17 -14.48
N PHE A 366 -18.65 -2.96 -13.90
CA PHE A 366 -18.29 -4.26 -13.33
C PHE A 366 -18.26 -5.40 -14.35
N ILE A 367 -19.21 -5.48 -15.27
CA ILE A 367 -19.37 -6.65 -16.16
C ILE A 367 -18.19 -6.83 -17.14
N PRO A 368 -17.71 -5.79 -17.86
CA PRO A 368 -16.66 -5.99 -18.85
C PRO A 368 -15.34 -6.53 -18.28
N PRO A 369 -14.77 -5.97 -17.19
CA PRO A 369 -13.58 -6.56 -16.58
C PRO A 369 -13.80 -8.00 -16.14
N TRP A 370 -14.96 -8.33 -15.57
CA TRP A 370 -15.33 -9.71 -15.20
C TRP A 370 -15.27 -10.66 -16.39
N ILE A 371 -15.95 -10.35 -17.48
CA ILE A 371 -15.99 -11.19 -18.70
C ILE A 371 -14.58 -11.34 -19.29
N ILE A 372 -13.86 -10.22 -19.44
CA ILE A 372 -12.53 -10.21 -20.06
C ILE A 372 -11.54 -11.02 -19.23
N VAL A 373 -11.47 -10.79 -17.92
CA VAL A 373 -10.49 -11.44 -17.05
C VAL A 373 -10.82 -12.91 -16.87
N VAL A 374 -12.07 -13.27 -16.57
CA VAL A 374 -12.45 -14.67 -16.36
C VAL A 374 -12.34 -15.44 -17.66
N GLY A 375 -12.94 -14.95 -18.75
CA GLY A 375 -12.87 -15.57 -20.07
C GLY A 375 -11.42 -15.70 -20.56
N GLY A 376 -10.64 -14.63 -20.44
CA GLY A 376 -9.22 -14.60 -20.78
C GLY A 376 -8.40 -15.62 -19.98
N MET A 377 -8.64 -15.73 -18.67
CA MET A 377 -7.92 -16.69 -17.81
C MET A 377 -8.27 -18.15 -18.14
N PHE A 378 -9.52 -18.46 -18.48
CA PHE A 378 -9.89 -19.81 -18.94
C PHE A 378 -9.29 -20.13 -20.31
N PHE A 379 -9.28 -19.15 -21.23
CA PHE A 379 -8.61 -19.30 -22.52
C PHE A 379 -7.10 -19.56 -22.34
N LEU A 380 -6.42 -18.76 -21.53
CA LEU A 380 -5.00 -18.95 -21.21
C LEU A 380 -4.72 -20.27 -20.48
N ASN A 381 -5.60 -20.72 -19.59
CA ASN A 381 -5.51 -22.05 -18.95
C ASN A 381 -5.57 -23.17 -19.99
N ARG A 382 -6.48 -23.07 -20.97
CA ARG A 382 -6.59 -24.06 -22.06
C ARG A 382 -5.31 -24.10 -22.89
N LEU A 383 -4.75 -22.95 -23.24
CA LEU A 383 -3.48 -22.86 -23.96
C LEU A 383 -2.30 -23.40 -23.17
N TYR A 384 -2.27 -23.12 -21.86
CA TYR A 384 -1.27 -23.64 -20.93
C TYR A 384 -1.30 -25.17 -20.86
N LYS A 385 -2.48 -25.78 -20.74
CA LYS A 385 -2.65 -27.26 -20.72
C LYS A 385 -2.26 -27.92 -22.05
N GLN A 386 -2.39 -27.21 -23.17
CA GLN A 386 -1.97 -27.71 -24.50
C GLN A 386 -0.45 -27.63 -24.74
N ASN A 387 0.35 -27.23 -23.75
CA ASN A 387 1.79 -26.98 -23.87
C ASN A 387 2.16 -26.00 -25.01
N LYS A 388 1.20 -25.19 -25.48
CA LYS A 388 1.43 -24.18 -26.53
C LYS A 388 2.27 -22.99 -26.03
N PHE A 389 2.51 -22.91 -24.72
CA PHE A 389 3.32 -21.86 -24.08
C PHE A 389 4.33 -22.45 -23.10
N ARG A 390 5.62 -22.13 -23.27
CA ARG A 390 6.65 -22.26 -22.24
C ARG A 390 6.88 -20.89 -21.61
N VAL A 391 6.00 -20.48 -20.70
CA VAL A 391 6.14 -19.20 -19.98
C VAL A 391 7.32 -19.30 -19.00
N THR A 392 8.37 -18.52 -19.23
CA THR A 392 9.49 -18.41 -18.29
C THR A 392 9.17 -17.39 -17.19
N SER A 393 9.40 -17.79 -15.94
CA SER A 393 8.83 -17.15 -14.73
C SER A 393 9.27 -15.70 -14.49
N SER A 394 10.40 -15.23 -15.01
CA SER A 394 10.87 -13.84 -14.77
C SER A 394 10.11 -12.80 -15.59
N LYS A 395 9.66 -13.18 -16.79
CA LYS A 395 8.92 -12.28 -17.68
C LYS A 395 7.45 -12.17 -17.26
N SER A 396 6.85 -13.21 -16.68
CA SER A 396 5.44 -13.20 -16.24
C SER A 396 5.09 -12.16 -15.16
N ILE A 397 6.00 -11.87 -14.22
CA ILE A 397 5.76 -10.88 -13.16
C ILE A 397 5.99 -9.47 -13.69
N ALA A 398 7.02 -9.26 -14.52
CA ALA A 398 7.25 -7.97 -15.20
C ALA A 398 6.11 -7.64 -16.17
N SER A 399 5.58 -8.64 -16.87
CA SER A 399 4.39 -8.51 -17.72
C SER A 399 3.11 -8.33 -16.91
N PHE A 400 3.01 -8.91 -15.72
CA PHE A 400 1.90 -8.65 -14.79
C PHE A 400 1.97 -7.23 -14.23
N LEU A 401 3.15 -6.73 -13.87
CA LEU A 401 3.34 -5.35 -13.41
C LEU A 401 3.19 -4.33 -14.54
N LEU A 402 3.62 -4.67 -15.76
CA LEU A 402 3.37 -3.85 -16.95
C LEU A 402 1.88 -3.87 -17.33
N PHE A 403 1.21 -5.02 -17.20
CA PHE A 403 -0.25 -5.13 -17.32
C PHE A 403 -0.95 -4.28 -16.26
N MET A 404 -0.51 -4.34 -15.00
CA MET A 404 -1.05 -3.52 -13.92
C MET A 404 -0.79 -2.03 -14.17
N PHE A 405 0.40 -1.65 -14.64
CA PHE A 405 0.74 -0.28 -14.99
C PHE A 405 -0.10 0.25 -16.17
N LEU A 406 -0.27 -0.54 -17.22
CA LEU A 406 -1.10 -0.19 -18.38
C LEU A 406 -2.58 -0.18 -18.04
N LEU A 407 -3.02 -1.04 -17.12
CA LEU A 407 -4.36 -1.03 -16.57
C LEU A 407 -4.57 0.22 -15.69
N ILE A 408 -3.60 0.61 -14.86
CA ILE A 408 -3.63 1.86 -14.09
C ILE A 408 -3.69 3.06 -15.05
N PHE A 409 -2.87 3.09 -16.10
CA PHE A 409 -2.90 4.12 -17.14
C PHE A 409 -4.26 4.17 -17.87
N MET A 410 -4.83 3.01 -18.22
CA MET A 410 -6.16 2.88 -18.82
C MET A 410 -7.26 3.36 -17.87
N VAL A 411 -7.14 3.10 -16.57
CA VAL A 411 -8.11 3.54 -15.56
C VAL A 411 -8.01 5.03 -15.33
N ILE A 412 -6.81 5.61 -15.31
CA ILE A 412 -6.61 7.07 -15.24
C ILE A 412 -7.22 7.73 -16.48
N GLU A 413 -6.98 7.20 -17.69
CA GLU A 413 -7.61 7.73 -18.90
C GLU A 413 -9.14 7.56 -18.92
N LEU A 414 -9.66 6.43 -18.43
CA LEU A 414 -11.10 6.20 -18.31
C LEU A 414 -11.73 7.14 -17.28
N ALA A 415 -11.00 7.47 -16.23
CA ALA A 415 -11.40 8.32 -15.12
C ALA A 415 -11.34 9.82 -15.50
N GLU A 416 -10.27 10.27 -16.18
CA GLU A 416 -10.15 11.63 -16.73
C GLU A 416 -11.20 11.90 -17.81
N ASN A 417 -11.51 10.90 -18.63
CA ASN A 417 -12.58 10.97 -19.62
C ASN A 417 -13.94 10.54 -19.07
N PHE A 418 -14.09 10.26 -17.76
CA PHE A 418 -15.35 9.76 -17.20
C PHE A 418 -16.45 10.82 -17.24
N SER A 419 -16.10 12.10 -17.05
CA SER A 419 -17.07 13.21 -17.21
C SER A 419 -17.47 13.40 -18.68
N ALA A 420 -16.55 13.17 -19.62
CA ALA A 420 -16.82 13.17 -21.06
C ALA A 420 -17.62 11.92 -21.50
N PHE A 421 -17.39 10.77 -20.86
CA PHE A 421 -18.10 9.50 -21.01
C PHE A 421 -19.57 9.61 -20.58
N MET A 422 -19.83 10.36 -19.50
CA MET A 422 -21.20 10.65 -19.03
C MET A 422 -21.94 11.65 -19.93
N ASN A 423 -21.22 12.51 -20.65
CA ASN A 423 -21.82 13.61 -21.42
C ASN A 423 -21.92 13.40 -22.94
N HIS A 424 -21.24 12.40 -23.53
CA HIS A 424 -21.32 12.14 -24.98
C HIS A 424 -21.40 10.64 -25.35
N THR A 425 -22.55 10.23 -25.89
CA THR A 425 -22.70 9.04 -26.74
C THR A 425 -22.11 9.30 -28.12
N SER A 426 -21.04 8.61 -28.52
CA SER A 426 -20.87 7.98 -29.85
C SER A 426 -19.42 7.61 -30.19
N ALA A 427 -19.25 6.40 -30.74
CA ALA A 427 -18.15 5.89 -31.59
C ALA A 427 -16.69 5.91 -31.07
N LEU A 428 -16.17 7.00 -30.49
CA LEU A 428 -14.78 7.09 -30.00
C LEU A 428 -14.53 6.19 -28.78
N ASN A 429 -15.55 5.94 -27.96
CA ASN A 429 -15.47 5.03 -26.81
C ASN A 429 -15.41 3.55 -27.21
N LEU A 430 -15.93 3.18 -28.38
CA LEU A 430 -15.76 1.83 -28.93
C LEU A 430 -14.34 1.66 -29.50
N VAL A 431 -13.74 2.74 -30.01
CA VAL A 431 -12.35 2.79 -30.49
C VAL A 431 -11.37 2.81 -29.32
N SER A 432 -11.65 3.49 -28.20
CA SER A 432 -10.80 3.47 -27.01
C SER A 432 -10.89 2.14 -26.24
N THR A 433 -12.10 1.58 -26.09
CA THR A 433 -12.29 0.22 -25.54
C THR A 433 -11.70 -0.83 -26.48
N GLY A 434 -11.79 -0.62 -27.80
CA GLY A 434 -11.18 -1.46 -28.84
C GLY A 434 -9.65 -1.35 -28.92
N LEU A 435 -9.08 -0.17 -28.68
CA LEU A 435 -7.64 0.08 -28.58
C LEU A 435 -7.09 -0.44 -27.25
N ALA A 436 -7.85 -0.38 -26.16
CA ALA A 436 -7.50 -0.97 -24.87
C ALA A 436 -7.59 -2.51 -24.92
N ALA A 437 -8.62 -3.06 -25.56
CA ALA A 437 -8.69 -4.50 -25.86
C ALA A 437 -7.60 -4.93 -26.84
N GLY A 438 -7.25 -4.07 -27.82
CA GLY A 438 -6.15 -4.24 -28.77
C GLY A 438 -4.78 -4.19 -28.11
N ALA A 439 -4.55 -3.29 -27.17
CA ALA A 439 -3.33 -3.16 -26.38
C ALA A 439 -3.19 -4.31 -25.36
N THR A 440 -4.30 -4.70 -24.72
CA THR A 440 -4.35 -5.90 -23.85
C THR A 440 -4.08 -7.16 -24.67
N SER A 441 -4.64 -7.25 -25.88
CA SER A 441 -4.38 -8.34 -26.82
C SER A 441 -2.97 -8.29 -27.39
N PHE A 442 -2.38 -7.11 -27.62
CA PHE A 442 -1.01 -6.91 -28.09
C PHE A 442 0.03 -7.19 -27.01
N VAL A 443 -0.27 -6.92 -25.73
CA VAL A 443 0.54 -7.31 -24.58
C VAL A 443 0.38 -8.79 -24.29
N ALA A 444 -0.82 -9.36 -24.41
CA ALA A 444 -1.02 -10.81 -24.43
C ALA A 444 -0.26 -11.46 -25.60
N PHE A 445 -0.30 -10.90 -26.81
CA PHE A 445 0.46 -11.39 -27.96
C PHE A 445 1.97 -11.17 -27.82
N GLY A 446 2.41 -10.06 -27.22
CA GLY A 446 3.81 -9.74 -26.95
C GLY A 446 4.40 -10.63 -25.86
N THR A 447 3.59 -11.01 -24.86
CA THR A 447 3.94 -12.04 -23.87
C THR A 447 3.94 -13.45 -24.47
N MET A 448 3.10 -13.72 -25.47
CA MET A 448 3.09 -14.97 -26.24
C MET A 448 4.25 -15.06 -27.26
N LYS A 449 4.63 -13.97 -27.92
CA LYS A 449 5.76 -13.90 -28.88
C LYS A 449 7.10 -13.88 -28.15
N SER A 450 7.18 -13.27 -26.98
CA SER A 450 8.35 -13.40 -26.08
C SER A 450 8.44 -14.78 -25.39
N ALA A 451 7.40 -15.60 -25.48
CA ALA A 451 7.42 -17.03 -25.15
C ALA A 451 7.89 -17.93 -26.32
N GLN A 452 8.08 -17.37 -27.53
CA GLN A 452 8.64 -18.08 -28.70
C GLN A 452 10.09 -17.76 -29.01
N VAL A 453 10.76 -16.86 -28.29
CA VAL A 453 12.25 -16.81 -28.34
C VAL A 453 12.79 -17.82 -27.33
N ALA A 454 12.56 -19.09 -27.64
CA ALA A 454 13.33 -20.19 -27.09
C ALA A 454 14.66 -20.30 -27.86
N GLU A 455 15.44 -19.22 -27.90
CA GLU A 455 16.87 -19.44 -28.00
C GLU A 455 17.28 -20.15 -26.72
N LYS A 456 18.08 -21.22 -26.85
CA LYS A 456 18.77 -21.87 -25.73
C LYS A 456 19.21 -20.77 -24.77
N TYR A 457 18.67 -20.78 -23.55
CA TYR A 457 19.14 -19.89 -22.50
C TYR A 457 20.63 -20.16 -22.32
N GLN A 458 21.45 -19.36 -23.00
CA GLN A 458 22.84 -19.17 -22.67
C GLN A 458 22.77 -18.53 -21.29
N PRO A 459 23.24 -19.19 -20.21
CA PRO A 459 23.38 -18.49 -18.95
C PRO A 459 24.16 -17.22 -19.28
N VAL A 460 23.57 -16.05 -19.01
CA VAL A 460 24.33 -14.80 -19.02
C VAL A 460 25.55 -15.12 -18.17
N LYS A 461 26.75 -15.20 -18.78
CA LYS A 461 27.99 -15.34 -18.04
C LYS A 461 27.89 -14.31 -16.95
N GLU A 462 27.85 -14.73 -15.68
CA GLU A 462 27.69 -13.78 -14.58
C GLU A 462 28.72 -12.68 -14.84
N PRO A 463 28.29 -11.42 -15.00
CA PRO A 463 29.23 -10.35 -15.31
C PRO A 463 30.34 -10.47 -14.27
N LYS A 464 31.60 -10.50 -14.73
CA LYS A 464 32.78 -10.62 -13.86
C LYS A 464 32.52 -9.78 -12.62
N GLN A 465 32.50 -10.42 -11.46
CA GLN A 465 32.18 -9.74 -10.21
C GLN A 465 33.18 -8.60 -10.04
N HIS A 466 32.75 -7.37 -10.28
CA HIS A 466 33.51 -6.21 -9.84
C HIS A 466 33.34 -6.14 -8.32
N VAL A 467 34.23 -6.84 -7.62
CA VAL A 467 34.38 -6.73 -6.18
C VAL A 467 35.02 -5.37 -5.94
N ILE A 468 34.27 -4.44 -5.35
CA ILE A 468 34.84 -3.18 -4.88
C ILE A 468 35.93 -3.52 -3.86
N SER A 469 37.14 -2.97 -4.05
CA SER A 469 38.21 -3.16 -3.07
C SER A 469 37.84 -2.49 -1.75
N VAL A 470 38.33 -3.04 -0.64
CA VAL A 470 38.11 -2.47 0.71
C VAL A 470 38.57 -1.01 0.74
N ASN A 471 39.74 -0.71 0.18
CA ASN A 471 40.27 0.65 0.12
C ASN A 471 39.34 1.60 -0.64
N THR A 472 38.81 1.17 -1.79
CA THR A 472 37.84 1.96 -2.56
C THR A 472 36.55 2.20 -1.76
N ALA A 473 36.01 1.17 -1.11
CA ALA A 473 34.81 1.32 -0.28
C ALA A 473 35.03 2.28 0.90
N VAL A 474 36.17 2.20 1.57
CA VAL A 474 36.54 3.08 2.68
C VAL A 474 36.66 4.53 2.20
N ILE A 475 37.35 4.78 1.09
CA ILE A 475 37.50 6.13 0.52
C ILE A 475 36.15 6.73 0.16
N ILE A 476 35.30 5.99 -0.57
CA ILE A 476 33.95 6.47 -0.93
C ILE A 476 33.11 6.72 0.33
N SER A 477 33.17 5.82 1.31
CA SER A 477 32.42 5.98 2.56
C SER A 477 32.88 7.19 3.37
N ALA A 478 34.18 7.49 3.38
CA ALA A 478 34.72 8.69 4.04
C ALA A 478 34.25 9.97 3.35
N ILE A 479 34.25 10.02 2.02
CA ILE A 479 33.73 11.17 1.24
C ILE A 479 32.24 11.38 1.56
N LEU A 480 31.45 10.30 1.53
CA LEU A 480 30.03 10.32 1.87
C LEU A 480 29.80 10.76 3.32
N GLY A 481 30.65 10.33 4.26
CA GLY A 481 30.61 10.74 5.65
C GLY A 481 30.89 12.24 5.85
N ILE A 482 31.90 12.78 5.15
CA ILE A 482 32.20 14.23 5.16
C ILE A 482 31.01 15.02 4.62
N PHE A 483 30.42 14.56 3.50
CA PHE A 483 29.22 15.19 2.95
C PHE A 483 28.04 15.14 3.93
N ALA A 484 27.82 14.00 4.61
CA ALA A 484 26.79 13.88 5.64
C ALA A 484 27.02 14.84 6.81
N VAL A 485 28.26 15.01 7.27
CA VAL A 485 28.60 16.00 8.32
C VAL A 485 28.31 17.42 7.84
N ALA A 486 28.64 17.76 6.60
CA ALA A 486 28.30 19.07 6.04
C ALA A 486 26.79 19.31 6.03
N VAL A 487 25.99 18.30 5.61
CA VAL A 487 24.52 18.37 5.67
C VAL A 487 24.03 18.52 7.11
N ILE A 488 24.59 17.80 8.09
CA ILE A 488 24.24 17.94 9.51
C ILE A 488 24.45 19.38 9.99
N VAL A 489 25.60 19.97 9.66
CA VAL A 489 25.90 21.37 10.03
C VAL A 489 24.88 22.31 9.39
N MET A 490 24.57 22.12 8.10
CA MET A 490 23.57 22.95 7.39
C MET A 490 22.18 22.86 8.01
N ILE A 491 21.69 21.66 8.33
CA ILE A 491 20.35 21.52 8.90
C ILE A 491 20.27 21.93 10.38
N SER A 492 21.40 21.92 11.11
CA SER A 492 21.44 22.30 12.53
C SER A 492 21.18 23.79 12.79
N THR A 493 21.28 24.64 11.75
CA THR A 493 21.01 26.07 11.84
C THR A 493 19.58 26.45 11.47
N LEU A 494 18.78 25.48 10.99
CA LEU A 494 17.39 25.69 10.61
C LEU A 494 16.52 25.89 11.85
N ASN A 495 15.45 26.69 11.71
CA ASN A 495 14.47 26.84 12.77
C ASN A 495 13.78 25.48 12.99
N PRO A 496 13.70 24.96 14.22
CA PRO A 496 13.04 23.69 14.47
C PRO A 496 11.52 23.74 14.26
N VAL A 497 10.93 24.91 14.04
CA VAL A 497 9.49 25.11 13.82
C VAL A 497 9.26 25.79 12.47
N GLY A 498 8.25 25.32 11.74
CA GLY A 498 7.72 25.95 10.54
C GLY A 498 7.91 25.08 9.30
N VAL A 499 6.87 25.03 8.46
CA VAL A 499 6.74 24.07 7.35
C VAL A 499 7.93 24.04 6.40
N ILE A 500 8.43 25.21 5.98
CA ILE A 500 9.56 25.28 5.05
C ILE A 500 10.83 24.77 5.74
N SER A 501 11.11 25.28 6.94
CA SER A 501 12.31 24.94 7.70
C SER A 501 12.35 23.46 8.09
N GLU A 502 11.22 22.91 8.54
CA GLU A 502 11.07 21.49 8.86
C GLU A 502 11.12 20.60 7.61
N GLY A 503 10.59 21.06 6.47
CA GLY A 503 10.72 20.37 5.19
C GLY A 503 12.18 20.30 4.71
N GLU A 504 12.93 21.39 4.80
CA GLU A 504 14.36 21.41 4.48
C GLU A 504 15.17 20.54 5.45
N PHE A 505 14.86 20.59 6.74
CA PHE A 505 15.47 19.72 7.75
C PHE A 505 15.21 18.25 7.44
N GLY A 506 13.96 17.89 7.10
CA GLY A 506 13.57 16.53 6.74
C GLY A 506 14.26 16.03 5.48
N LEU A 507 14.44 16.87 4.45
CA LEU A 507 15.24 16.54 3.27
C LEU A 507 16.69 16.20 3.64
N GLY A 508 17.32 17.01 4.49
CA GLY A 508 18.70 16.76 4.94
C GLY A 508 18.83 15.50 5.78
N LEU A 509 17.95 15.33 6.78
CA LEU A 509 17.93 14.14 7.65
C LEU A 509 17.69 12.86 6.84
N GLY A 510 16.69 12.86 5.96
CA GLY A 510 16.42 11.73 5.08
C GLY A 510 17.58 11.44 4.12
N GLY A 511 18.23 12.48 3.60
CA GLY A 511 19.46 12.37 2.81
C GLY A 511 20.59 11.69 3.57
N ILE A 512 20.83 12.06 4.83
CA ILE A 512 21.83 11.43 5.71
C ILE A 512 21.53 9.94 5.93
N LEU A 513 20.26 9.58 6.12
CA LEU A 513 19.85 8.18 6.26
C LEU A 513 20.11 7.39 4.96
N VAL A 514 19.78 7.96 3.80
CA VAL A 514 20.08 7.34 2.50
C VAL A 514 21.59 7.17 2.31
N ILE A 515 22.39 8.20 2.61
CA ILE A 515 23.86 8.14 2.55
C ILE A 515 24.39 7.02 3.46
N SER A 516 23.87 6.94 4.69
CA SER A 516 24.25 5.91 5.66
C SER A 516 23.89 4.50 5.15
N GLY A 517 22.74 4.35 4.47
CA GLY A 517 22.40 3.11 3.78
C GLY A 517 23.35 2.79 2.62
N VAL A 518 23.83 3.78 1.87
CA VAL A 518 24.86 3.59 0.84
C VAL A 518 26.19 3.15 1.46
N ILE A 519 26.62 3.76 2.56
CA ILE A 519 27.81 3.34 3.30
C ILE A 519 27.66 1.88 3.77
N MET A 520 26.51 1.51 4.32
CA MET A 520 26.22 0.11 4.72
C MET A 520 26.26 -0.84 3.53
N ARG A 521 25.78 -0.41 2.35
CA ARG A 521 25.87 -1.19 1.11
C ARG A 521 27.33 -1.38 0.68
N LEU A 522 28.17 -0.33 0.75
CA LEU A 522 29.59 -0.39 0.41
C LEU A 522 30.34 -1.32 1.37
N TYR A 523 30.07 -1.21 2.67
CA TYR A 523 30.59 -2.12 3.69
C TYR A 523 30.28 -3.58 3.35
N ARG A 524 29.01 -3.90 3.06
CA ARG A 524 28.61 -5.25 2.67
C ARG A 524 29.28 -5.70 1.37
N ALA A 525 29.40 -4.82 0.38
CA ALA A 525 30.05 -5.15 -0.90
C ALA A 525 31.54 -5.48 -0.72
N ALA A 526 32.25 -4.71 0.11
CA ALA A 526 33.68 -4.87 0.34
C ALA A 526 34.04 -6.04 1.28
N PHE A 527 33.34 -6.18 2.41
CA PHE A 527 33.68 -7.13 3.46
C PHE A 527 32.91 -8.45 3.35
N TYR A 528 31.71 -8.45 2.76
CA TYR A 528 30.89 -9.65 2.59
C TYR A 528 30.79 -10.13 1.14
N HIS A 529 31.42 -9.41 0.20
CA HIS A 529 31.41 -9.71 -1.24
C HIS A 529 29.98 -9.83 -1.80
N GLU A 530 29.07 -8.94 -1.37
CA GLU A 530 27.64 -8.94 -1.73
C GLU A 530 27.23 -7.95 -2.82
#